data_AF-A0A699WJL0-F1
#
_entry.id   AF-A0A699WJL0-F1
#
_cell.length_a   1.000
_cell.length_b   1.000
_cell.length_c   1.000
_cell.angle_alpha   90.00
_cell.angle_beta   90.00
_cell.angle_gamma   90.00
#
_symmetry.space_group_name_H-M   'P 1'
#
loop_
_entity.id
_entity.type
_entity.pdbx_description
1 polymer ?
#
loop_
_entity_poly.entity_id
_entity_poly.type
_entity_poly.pdbx_seq_one_letter_code
_entity_poly.pdbx_strand_id
1 'polypeptide(L)'
;NKHDEEQTIIRNKSRLVVRGYRQEEGINFEESFASVARMEAIRIFLAYAARKSFTVFQMDVKTACLHGSLKEDVYMCQPEGFIDVDHPSHVYKLRKALYGLKQASRAWYDELLAFLLQNHFFKGTIDLALFIRRFYDD
;
A
#
# COMPACT_ATOMS: atom_id res chain seq x y z
N ASN A 1 -19.26 -13.34 -2.43
CA ASN A 1 -18.88 -13.56 -3.84
C ASN A 1 -19.30 -12.35 -4.68
N LYS A 2 -18.73 -12.14 -5.88
CA LYS A 2 -19.24 -11.15 -6.84
C LYS A 2 -20.32 -11.84 -7.67
N HIS A 3 -21.47 -11.21 -7.78
CA HIS A 3 -22.59 -11.68 -8.58
C HIS A 3 -22.83 -10.73 -9.76
N ASP A 4 -23.45 -11.23 -10.83
CA ASP A 4 -24.02 -10.41 -11.90
C ASP A 4 -25.46 -9.97 -11.58
N GLU A 5 -26.14 -9.36 -12.56
CA GLU A 5 -27.53 -8.89 -12.43
C GLU A 5 -28.52 -10.05 -12.22
N GLU A 6 -28.19 -11.25 -12.69
CA GLU A 6 -28.99 -12.47 -12.56
C GLU A 6 -28.66 -13.28 -11.28
N GLN A 7 -27.88 -12.69 -10.35
CA GLN A 7 -27.43 -13.32 -9.10
C GLN A 7 -26.45 -14.50 -9.28
N THR A 8 -25.94 -14.74 -10.49
CA THR A 8 -24.97 -15.80 -10.75
C THR A 8 -23.59 -15.40 -10.23
N ILE A 9 -22.90 -16.32 -9.55
CA ILE A 9 -21.55 -16.07 -9.03
C ILE A 9 -20.56 -15.95 -10.20
N ILE A 10 -20.11 -14.73 -10.47
CA ILE A 10 -19.11 -14.45 -11.50
C ILE A 10 -17.67 -14.47 -10.95
N ARG A 11 -17.48 -14.31 -9.63
CA ARG A 11 -16.15 -14.40 -9.00
C ARG A 11 -16.22 -14.71 -7.52
N ASN A 12 -15.46 -15.71 -7.08
CA ASN A 12 -15.21 -15.94 -5.66
C ASN A 12 -14.24 -14.89 -5.12
N LYS A 13 -14.60 -14.27 -3.99
CA LYS A 13 -13.78 -13.26 -3.30
C LYS A 13 -13.37 -13.82 -1.96
N SER A 14 -12.07 -14.03 -1.77
CA SER A 14 -11.47 -14.28 -0.47
C SER A 14 -10.54 -13.13 -0.12
N ARG A 15 -10.36 -12.87 1.18
CA ARG A 15 -9.39 -11.89 1.69
C ARG A 15 -8.71 -12.48 2.91
N LEU A 16 -7.39 -12.51 2.88
CA LEU A 16 -6.59 -12.75 4.07
C LEU A 16 -6.31 -11.41 4.73
N VAL A 17 -6.73 -11.27 5.99
CA VAL A 17 -6.60 -10.02 6.75
C VAL A 17 -5.90 -10.31 8.06
N VAL A 18 -4.85 -9.54 8.35
CA VAL A 18 -4.13 -9.66 9.62
C VAL A 18 -4.89 -8.92 10.72
N ARG A 19 -4.86 -9.48 11.93
CA ARG A 19 -5.45 -8.88 13.13
C ARG A 19 -4.55 -7.76 13.69
N GLY A 20 -4.25 -6.71 12.93
CA GLY A 20 -3.32 -5.67 13.37
C GLY A 20 -3.78 -4.84 14.57
N TYR A 21 -5.06 -4.94 14.97
CA TYR A 21 -5.51 -4.41 16.26
C TYR A 21 -4.81 -5.07 17.47
N ARG A 22 -4.21 -6.26 17.28
CA ARG A 22 -3.38 -6.94 18.29
C ARG A 22 -1.89 -6.57 18.22
N GLN A 23 -1.48 -5.71 17.27
CA GLN A 23 -0.08 -5.28 17.17
C GLN A 23 0.21 -4.17 18.19
N GLU A 24 1.33 -4.33 18.89
CA GLU A 24 1.87 -3.38 19.85
C GLU A 24 3.06 -2.63 19.25
N GLU A 25 3.04 -1.30 19.41
CA GLU A 25 4.14 -0.43 18.98
C GLU A 25 5.38 -0.69 19.85
N GLY A 26 6.57 -0.67 19.24
CA GLY A 26 7.82 -1.05 19.89
C GLY A 26 8.04 -2.56 20.04
N ILE A 27 7.03 -3.39 19.77
CA ILE A 27 7.15 -4.86 19.76
C ILE A 27 6.98 -5.41 18.34
N ASN A 28 5.88 -5.06 17.66
CA ASN A 28 5.56 -5.61 16.35
C ASN A 28 5.84 -4.65 15.19
N PHE A 29 6.01 -3.36 15.48
CA PHE A 29 6.40 -2.31 14.53
C PHE A 29 6.96 -1.12 15.32
N GLU A 30 7.86 -0.35 14.71
CA GLU A 30 8.39 0.88 15.31
C GLU A 30 7.62 2.12 14.85
N GLU A 31 7.31 2.23 13.56
CA GLU A 31 6.59 3.37 12.97
C GLU A 31 5.54 2.87 11.98
N SER A 32 4.31 3.40 12.07
CA SER A 32 3.22 3.06 11.14
C SER A 32 2.85 4.17 10.16
N PHE A 33 3.38 5.38 10.34
CA PHE A 33 2.94 6.56 9.59
C PHE A 33 3.43 6.54 8.14
N ALA A 34 2.53 6.74 7.19
CA ALA A 34 2.84 6.95 5.78
C ALA A 34 2.46 8.38 5.39
N SER A 35 3.25 9.02 4.52
CA SER A 35 2.87 10.34 3.99
C SER A 35 1.66 10.20 3.07
N VAL A 36 0.67 11.06 3.27
CA VAL A 36 -0.54 11.15 2.44
C VAL A 36 -0.56 12.52 1.79
N ALA A 37 -0.94 12.56 0.51
CA ALA A 37 -1.05 13.81 -0.22
C ALA A 37 -2.08 14.72 0.44
N ARG A 38 -1.67 15.96 0.67
CA ARG A 38 -2.56 16.96 1.26
C ARG A 38 -3.60 17.41 0.26
N MET A 39 -4.81 17.66 0.74
CA MET A 39 -5.89 18.17 -0.11
C MET A 39 -5.55 19.52 -0.73
N GLU A 40 -4.80 20.39 -0.04
CA GLU A 40 -4.36 21.66 -0.64
C GLU A 40 -3.40 21.41 -1.80
N ALA A 41 -2.45 20.47 -1.66
CA ALA A 41 -1.50 20.14 -2.72
C ALA A 41 -2.22 19.57 -3.96
N ILE A 42 -3.20 18.67 -3.75
CA ILE A 42 -4.02 18.13 -4.83
C ILE A 42 -4.80 19.25 -5.55
N ARG A 43 -5.44 20.15 -4.81
CA ARG A 43 -6.19 21.28 -5.38
C ARG A 43 -5.29 22.22 -6.18
N ILE A 44 -4.12 22.55 -5.65
CA ILE A 44 -3.13 23.41 -6.34
C ILE A 44 -2.63 22.71 -7.61
N PHE A 45 -2.31 21.42 -7.54
CA PHE A 45 -1.89 20.62 -8.69
C PHE A 45 -2.95 20.64 -9.81
N LEU A 46 -4.21 20.35 -9.48
CA LEU A 46 -5.31 20.35 -10.44
C LEU A 46 -5.56 21.74 -11.04
N ALA A 47 -5.53 22.80 -10.23
CA ALA A 47 -5.67 24.17 -10.71
C ALA A 47 -4.54 24.58 -11.66
N TYR A 48 -3.29 24.20 -11.32
CA TYR A 48 -2.14 24.44 -12.18
C TYR A 48 -2.23 23.66 -13.50
N ALA A 49 -2.60 22.38 -13.44
CA ALA A 49 -2.79 21.53 -14.62
C ALA A 49 -3.86 22.10 -15.55
N ALA A 50 -5.00 22.52 -15.00
CA ALA A 50 -6.08 23.17 -15.76
C ALA A 50 -5.60 24.46 -16.45
N ARG A 51 -4.86 25.32 -15.73
CA ARG A 51 -4.30 26.57 -16.28
C ARG A 51 -3.29 26.32 -17.39
N LYS A 52 -2.53 25.23 -17.31
CA LYS A 52 -1.51 24.85 -18.31
C LYS A 52 -2.06 23.93 -19.41
N SER A 53 -3.36 23.65 -19.40
CA SER A 53 -4.01 22.70 -20.31
C SER A 53 -3.34 21.32 -20.30
N PHE A 54 -2.84 20.87 -19.15
CA PHE A 54 -2.25 19.54 -18.99
C PHE A 54 -3.32 18.47 -18.86
N THR A 55 -3.10 17.34 -19.51
CA THR A 55 -3.89 16.13 -19.28
C THR A 55 -3.47 15.48 -17.97
N VAL A 56 -4.43 15.19 -17.09
CA VAL A 56 -4.21 14.51 -15.81
C VAL A 56 -4.65 13.06 -15.92
N PHE A 57 -3.79 12.14 -15.47
CA PHE A 57 -4.09 10.72 -15.40
C PHE A 57 -4.27 10.29 -13.94
N GLN A 58 -5.23 9.41 -13.70
CA GLN A 58 -5.44 8.78 -12.40
C GLN A 58 -5.19 7.27 -12.53
N MET A 59 -4.49 6.70 -11.56
CA MET A 59 -4.22 5.28 -11.48
C MET A 59 -4.55 4.76 -10.08
N ASP A 60 -5.31 3.67 -10.01
CA ASP A 60 -5.57 2.91 -8.79
C ASP A 60 -4.71 1.65 -8.77
N VAL A 61 -3.80 1.56 -7.79
CA VAL A 61 -2.89 0.42 -7.67
C VAL A 61 -3.60 -0.71 -6.93
N LYS A 62 -3.93 -1.76 -7.65
CA LYS A 62 -4.53 -2.96 -7.06
C LYS A 62 -3.55 -3.59 -6.07
N THR A 63 -4.08 -4.02 -4.93
CA THR A 63 -3.31 -4.74 -3.90
C THR A 63 -2.02 -4.04 -3.45
N ALA A 64 -2.02 -2.71 -3.42
CA ALA A 64 -0.86 -1.88 -3.06
C ALA A 64 -0.10 -2.38 -1.81
N CYS A 65 -0.81 -2.80 -0.77
CA CYS A 65 -0.18 -3.33 0.45
C CYS A 65 0.73 -4.54 0.17
N LEU A 66 0.36 -5.44 -0.75
CA LEU A 66 1.14 -6.65 -1.05
C LEU A 66 2.47 -6.36 -1.74
N HIS A 67 2.62 -5.17 -2.33
CA HIS A 67 3.88 -4.75 -2.93
C HIS A 67 4.88 -4.29 -1.88
N GLY A 68 4.40 -3.71 -0.77
CA GLY A 68 5.21 -3.22 0.33
C GLY A 68 5.97 -4.33 1.05
N SER A 69 7.29 -4.18 1.15
CA SER A 69 8.15 -5.09 1.92
C SER A 69 8.12 -4.72 3.40
N LEU A 70 8.04 -5.72 4.29
CA LEU A 70 8.11 -5.50 5.74
C LEU A 70 9.56 -5.40 6.18
N LYS A 71 9.87 -4.42 7.04
CA LYS A 71 11.19 -4.30 7.68
C LYS A 71 11.27 -5.17 8.93
N GLU A 72 10.16 -5.30 9.64
CA GLU A 72 10.05 -6.08 10.85
C GLU A 72 9.61 -7.53 10.57
N ASP A 73 10.01 -8.43 11.46
CA ASP A 73 9.57 -9.81 11.43
C ASP A 73 8.15 -9.92 12.01
N VAL A 74 7.16 -9.99 11.12
CA VAL A 74 5.75 -10.16 11.50
C VAL A 74 5.30 -11.59 11.27
N TYR A 75 4.62 -12.15 12.27
CA TYR A 75 4.06 -13.49 12.22
C TYR A 75 2.54 -13.45 12.32
N MET A 76 1.88 -14.43 11.73
CA MET A 76 0.43 -14.63 11.87
C MET A 76 0.12 -16.10 12.14
N CYS A 77 -0.96 -16.34 12.90
CA CYS A 77 -1.53 -17.68 13.04
C CYS A 77 -1.88 -18.26 11.66
N GLN A 78 -1.83 -19.60 11.57
CA GLN A 78 -2.31 -20.30 10.38
C GLN A 78 -3.78 -19.97 10.14
N PRO A 79 -4.16 -19.59 8.90
CA PRO A 79 -5.54 -19.31 8.58
C PRO A 79 -6.37 -20.60 8.65
N GLU A 80 -7.64 -20.44 9.01
CA GLU A 80 -8.59 -21.55 9.03
C GLU A 80 -8.66 -22.22 7.64
N GLY A 81 -8.62 -23.55 7.62
CA GLY A 81 -8.55 -24.34 6.39
C GLY A 81 -7.14 -24.53 5.81
N PHE A 82 -6.11 -23.91 6.39
CA PHE A 82 -4.71 -24.04 5.97
C PHE A 82 -3.78 -24.49 7.10
N ILE A 83 -4.33 -25.03 8.20
CA ILE A 83 -3.56 -25.52 9.34
C ILE A 83 -2.80 -26.78 8.91
N ASP A 84 -1.49 -26.78 9.08
CA ASP A 84 -0.63 -27.96 8.92
C ASP A 84 -0.95 -28.99 10.01
N VAL A 85 -1.28 -30.22 9.58
CA VAL A 85 -1.66 -31.32 10.49
C VAL A 85 -0.47 -31.79 11.32
N ASP A 86 0.73 -31.79 10.73
CA ASP A 86 1.95 -32.21 11.41
C ASP A 86 2.47 -31.11 12.35
N HIS A 87 2.14 -29.85 12.05
CA HIS A 87 2.58 -28.68 12.81
C HIS A 87 1.45 -27.69 13.13
N PRO A 88 0.44 -28.09 13.93
CA PRO A 88 -0.75 -27.27 14.15
C PRO A 88 -0.47 -25.96 14.91
N SER A 89 0.61 -25.92 15.70
CA SER A 89 1.01 -24.75 16.49
C SER A 89 1.95 -23.80 15.75
N HIS A 90 2.37 -24.10 14.51
CA HIS A 90 3.21 -23.20 13.75
C HIS A 90 2.49 -21.91 13.38
N VAL A 91 3.29 -20.89 13.09
CA VAL A 91 2.86 -19.57 12.63
C VAL A 91 3.56 -19.26 11.32
N TYR A 92 2.92 -18.45 10.48
CA TYR A 92 3.50 -18.00 9.22
C TYR A 92 4.23 -16.68 9.42
N LYS A 93 5.48 -16.63 8.97
CA LYS A 93 6.23 -15.38 8.83
C LYS A 93 5.80 -14.68 7.55
N LEU A 94 5.38 -13.42 7.67
CA LEU A 94 4.96 -12.60 6.53
C LEU A 94 6.19 -12.06 5.80
N ARG A 95 6.24 -12.28 4.48
CA ARG A 95 7.29 -11.72 3.60
C ARG A 95 6.93 -10.35 3.03
N LYS A 96 5.63 -10.05 2.95
CA LYS A 96 5.08 -8.82 2.39
C LYS A 96 4.01 -8.28 3.32
N ALA A 97 3.77 -6.97 3.24
CA ALA A 97 2.72 -6.35 4.01
C ALA A 97 1.35 -6.87 3.56
N LEU A 98 0.50 -7.20 4.53
CA LEU A 98 -0.87 -7.63 4.32
C LEU A 98 -1.84 -6.57 4.81
N TYR A 99 -3.07 -6.63 4.30
CA TYR A 99 -4.14 -5.78 4.79
C TYR A 99 -4.40 -6.02 6.28
N GLY A 100 -4.64 -4.94 7.02
CA GLY A 100 -4.87 -4.99 8.46
C GLY A 100 -3.61 -4.81 9.31
N LEU A 101 -2.39 -4.89 8.75
CA LEU A 101 -1.18 -4.50 9.48
C LEU A 101 -1.14 -2.98 9.68
N LYS A 102 -0.73 -2.53 10.87
CA LYS A 102 -0.61 -1.10 11.20
C LYS A 102 0.40 -0.38 10.28
N GLN A 103 1.50 -1.03 9.94
CA GLN A 103 2.55 -0.47 9.09
C GLN A 103 2.40 -0.74 7.59
N ALA A 104 1.31 -1.39 7.13
CA ALA A 104 1.16 -1.76 5.72
C ALA A 104 1.21 -0.55 4.76
N SER A 105 0.56 0.55 5.14
CA SER A 105 0.57 1.78 4.34
C SER A 105 1.97 2.36 4.22
N ARG A 106 2.78 2.27 5.28
CA ARG A 106 4.17 2.75 5.27
C ARG A 106 5.06 1.85 4.43
N ALA A 107 4.94 0.54 4.56
CA ALA A 107 5.66 -0.42 3.73
C ALA A 107 5.40 -0.18 2.23
N TRP A 108 4.14 0.10 1.85
CA TRP A 108 3.81 0.48 0.48
C TRP A 108 4.43 1.83 0.07
N TYR A 109 4.32 2.85 0.91
CA TYR A 109 4.88 4.16 0.63
C TYR A 109 6.40 4.12 0.43
N ASP A 110 7.13 3.38 1.26
CA ASP A 110 8.58 3.22 1.15
C ASP A 110 8.98 2.54 -0.17
N GLU A 111 8.24 1.50 -0.58
CA GLU A 111 8.44 0.81 -1.87
C GLU A 111 8.18 1.74 -3.06
N LEU A 112 7.07 2.49 -3.02
CA LEU A 112 6.72 3.48 -4.06
C LEU A 112 7.77 4.61 -4.12
N LEU A 113 8.20 5.11 -2.97
CA LEU A 113 9.23 6.13 -2.87
C LEU A 113 10.54 5.64 -3.52
N ALA A 114 11.01 4.44 -3.17
CA ALA A 114 12.20 3.86 -3.75
C ALA A 114 12.09 3.73 -5.28
N PHE A 115 10.95 3.22 -5.77
CA PHE A 115 10.69 3.12 -7.20
C PHE A 115 10.72 4.47 -7.92
N LEU A 116 10.05 5.49 -7.37
CA LEU A 116 10.00 6.82 -7.98
C LEU A 116 11.38 7.48 -8.01
N LEU A 117 12.16 7.38 -6.93
CA LEU A 117 13.53 7.90 -6.88
C LEU A 117 14.45 7.22 -7.91
N GLN A 118 14.36 5.89 -8.06
CA GLN A 118 15.09 5.15 -9.09
C GLN A 118 14.70 5.59 -10.52
N ASN A 119 13.48 6.08 -10.71
CA ASN A 119 12.96 6.59 -11.98
C ASN A 119 13.11 8.12 -12.14
N HIS A 120 14.10 8.72 -11.45
CA HIS A 120 14.47 10.14 -11.56
C HIS A 120 13.39 11.15 -11.13
N PHE A 121 12.46 10.73 -10.28
CA PHE A 121 11.59 11.67 -9.59
C PHE A 121 12.31 12.23 -8.36
N PHE A 122 11.99 13.47 -8.03
CA PHE A 122 12.44 14.15 -6.82
C PHE A 122 11.25 14.35 -5.89
N LYS A 123 11.47 14.08 -4.61
CA LYS A 123 10.47 14.27 -3.56
C LYS A 123 10.28 15.75 -3.26
N GLY A 124 9.03 16.20 -3.13
CA GLY A 124 8.70 17.54 -2.67
C GLY A 124 9.18 17.79 -1.24
N THR A 125 9.58 19.03 -0.95
CA THR A 125 10.04 19.43 0.40
C THR A 125 8.89 19.78 1.35
N ILE A 126 7.76 20.27 0.80
CA ILE A 126 6.59 20.71 1.58
C ILE A 126 5.56 19.58 1.72
N ASP A 127 5.24 18.91 0.61
CA ASP A 127 4.37 17.73 0.61
C ASP A 127 5.20 16.50 0.22
N LEU A 128 5.36 15.59 1.18
CA LEU A 128 6.17 14.38 1.03
C LEU A 128 5.52 13.32 0.14
N ALA A 129 4.24 13.48 -0.25
CA ALA A 129 3.58 12.62 -1.21
C ALA A 129 3.59 13.21 -2.64
N LEU A 130 4.12 14.43 -2.83
CA LEU A 130 4.30 15.02 -4.15
C LEU A 130 5.68 14.66 -4.71
N PHE A 131 5.71 14.19 -5.95
CA PHE A 131 6.92 13.85 -6.68
C PHE A 131 6.97 14.57 -8.02
N ILE A 132 8.15 15.08 -8.37
CA ILE A 132 8.35 15.86 -9.59
C ILE A 132 9.50 15.24 -10.36
N ARG A 133 9.29 14.94 -11.65
CA ARG A 133 10.36 14.60 -12.58
C ARG A 133 10.54 15.77 -13.53
N ARG A 134 11.79 16.19 -13.72
CA ARG A 134 12.14 17.22 -14.71
C ARG A 134 12.61 16.52 -15.97
N PHE A 135 12.12 16.98 -17.10
CA PHE A 135 12.67 16.66 -18.40
C PHE A 135 13.48 17.90 -18.80
N TYR A 136 14.74 17.69 -19.16
CA TYR A 136 15.47 18.73 -19.87
C TYR A 136 15.05 18.59 -21.33
N ASP A 137 14.48 19.66 -21.88
CA ASP A 137 14.30 19.75 -23.33
C ASP A 137 15.69 20.03 -23.92
N ASP A 138 16.16 19.18 -24.83
CA ASP A 138 17.29 19.47 -25.73
C ASP A 138 16.85 20.48 -26.81
#